data_AF-A0A7S3XMF5-F1
#
_entry.id   AF-A0A7S3XMF5-F1
#
_cell.length_a   1.000
_cell.length_b   1.000
_cell.length_c   1.000
_cell.angle_alpha   90.00
_cell.angle_beta   90.00
_cell.angle_gamma   90.00
#
_symmetry.space_group_name_H-M   'P 1'
#
loop_
_entity.id
_entity.type
_entity.pdbx_description
1 polymer ?
#
loop_
_entity_poly.entity_id
_entity_poly.type
_entity_poly.pdbx_seq_one_letter_code
_entity_poly.pdbx_strand_id
1 'polypeptide(L)'
;EFCTGPEGFELLHRHAEINELVFKANLQRARISSENTSVFFEEGTTIYAEKMSLNKGKGTWTPEEYDHPGFQRQYLHIKGFRGLTEAWSLFERVAAEGLFDSHLECGEVIRIASICGGPGYELLTAKWFFEKFAPGTDVELISLDSVASWEAYTSLMGIRFVQWDATTGGLLEACGLEPGQLTYAVVSYGMVHAGTDACLDMYRALLQEQGVRGLLVTERNQRLRALDGLAA
;
A
#
# COMPACT_ATOMS: atom_id res chain seq x y z
N GLU A 1 15.35 2.28 -22.44
CA GLU A 1 16.02 3.46 -21.86
C GLU A 1 15.07 4.05 -20.83
N PHE A 2 15.52 4.25 -19.60
CA PHE A 2 14.71 4.84 -18.54
C PHE A 2 15.08 6.32 -18.45
N CYS A 3 14.12 7.21 -18.69
CA CYS A 3 14.35 8.65 -18.69
C CYS A 3 13.64 9.27 -17.48
N THR A 4 14.36 10.03 -16.66
CA THR A 4 13.81 10.78 -15.54
C THR A 4 14.53 12.12 -15.38
N GLY A 5 13.85 13.12 -14.85
CA GLY A 5 14.47 14.40 -14.48
C GLY A 5 15.26 14.29 -13.17
N PRO A 6 15.99 15.36 -12.76
CA PRO A 6 16.77 15.36 -11.52
C PRO A 6 15.95 14.99 -10.28
N GLU A 7 14.74 15.53 -10.14
CA GLU A 7 13.86 15.23 -9.00
C GLU A 7 13.40 13.77 -8.98
N GLY A 8 13.06 13.22 -10.15
CA GLY A 8 12.68 11.82 -10.24
C GLY A 8 13.88 10.88 -10.01
N PHE A 9 15.09 11.30 -10.36
CA PHE A 9 16.31 10.56 -10.02
C PHE A 9 16.52 10.52 -8.50
N GLU A 10 16.37 11.64 -7.80
CA GLU A 10 16.48 11.72 -6.35
C GLU A 10 15.46 10.82 -5.63
N LEU A 11 14.20 10.84 -6.07
CA LEU A 11 13.16 9.95 -5.53
C LEU A 11 13.49 8.47 -5.72
N LEU A 12 13.98 8.09 -6.90
CA LEU A 12 14.36 6.72 -7.19
C LEU A 12 15.62 6.29 -6.42
N HIS A 13 16.56 7.21 -6.21
CA HIS A 13 17.73 6.96 -5.37
C HIS A 13 17.31 6.67 -3.93
N ARG A 14 16.48 7.53 -3.34
CA ARG A 14 15.92 7.34 -2.00
C ARG A 14 15.14 6.02 -1.89
N HIS A 15 14.41 5.64 -2.93
CA HIS A 15 13.72 4.35 -3.02
C HIS A 15 14.68 3.16 -3.06
N ALA A 16 15.78 3.27 -3.79
CA ALA A 16 16.80 2.22 -3.84
C ALA A 16 17.44 1.98 -2.46
N GLU A 17 17.71 3.04 -1.70
CA GLU A 17 18.24 2.95 -0.33
C GLU A 17 17.29 2.21 0.61
N ILE A 18 15.99 2.54 0.58
CA ILE A 18 14.98 1.83 1.37
C ILE A 18 14.85 0.37 0.91
N ASN A 19 14.83 0.13 -0.40
CA ASN A 19 14.74 -1.23 -0.93
C ASN A 19 15.92 -2.09 -0.47
N GLU A 20 17.13 -1.52 -0.35
CA GLU A 20 18.28 -2.27 0.19
C GLU A 20 18.00 -2.78 1.61
N LEU A 21 17.42 -1.95 2.48
CA LEU A 21 17.03 -2.35 3.84
C LEU A 21 15.96 -3.43 3.83
N VAL A 22 14.90 -3.22 3.05
CA VAL A 22 13.78 -4.17 2.90
C VAL A 22 14.27 -5.51 2.36
N PHE A 23 15.16 -5.49 1.38
CA PHE A 23 15.75 -6.69 0.79
C PHE A 23 16.68 -7.43 1.75
N LYS A 24 17.40 -6.72 2.62
CA LYS A 24 18.19 -7.34 3.69
C LYS A 24 17.27 -8.03 4.70
N ALA A 25 16.17 -7.40 5.12
CA ALA A 25 15.21 -8.02 6.02
C ALA A 25 14.51 -9.24 5.40
N ASN A 26 14.13 -9.17 4.12
CA ASN A 26 13.57 -10.30 3.40
C ASN A 26 14.56 -11.48 3.31
N LEU A 27 15.86 -11.19 3.07
CA LEU A 27 16.90 -12.22 3.08
C LEU A 27 17.08 -12.84 4.47
N GLN A 28 17.04 -12.06 5.54
CA GLN A 28 17.11 -12.59 6.91
C GLN A 28 15.93 -13.53 7.18
N ARG A 29 14.71 -13.15 6.79
CA ARG A 29 13.54 -14.03 6.91
C ARG A 29 13.71 -15.32 6.12
N ALA A 30 14.17 -15.24 4.87
CA ALA A 30 14.42 -16.43 4.05
C ALA A 30 15.44 -17.39 4.68
N ARG A 31 16.50 -16.86 5.32
CA ARG A 31 17.52 -17.68 6.02
C ARG A 31 16.98 -18.38 7.27
N ILE A 32 15.93 -17.84 7.88
CA ILE A 32 15.25 -18.49 9.02
C ILE A 32 14.35 -19.62 8.51
N SER A 33 13.72 -19.42 7.35
CA SER A 33 12.76 -20.38 6.77
C SER A 33 13.41 -21.54 6.00
N SER A 34 14.63 -21.36 5.47
CA SER A 34 15.30 -22.37 4.64
C SER A 34 16.82 -22.31 4.76
N GLU A 35 17.45 -23.48 4.85
CA GLU A 35 18.92 -23.64 4.79
C GLU A 35 19.47 -23.31 3.39
N ASN A 36 18.66 -23.49 2.34
CA ASN A 36 19.03 -23.17 0.96
C ASN A 36 18.18 -22.01 0.41
N THR A 37 18.59 -20.80 0.73
CA THR A 37 17.89 -19.57 0.33
C THR A 37 17.76 -19.39 -1.19
N SER A 38 18.71 -19.91 -1.99
CA SER A 38 18.66 -19.78 -3.44
C SER A 38 17.49 -20.56 -4.03
N VAL A 39 17.34 -21.84 -3.65
CA VAL A 39 16.20 -22.66 -4.08
C VAL A 39 14.89 -22.07 -3.58
N PHE A 40 14.87 -21.58 -2.34
CA PHE A 40 13.69 -20.95 -1.75
C PHE A 40 13.25 -19.69 -2.50
N PHE A 41 14.19 -18.91 -3.05
CA PHE A 41 13.87 -17.76 -3.90
C PHE A 41 13.42 -18.16 -5.29
N GLU A 42 13.94 -19.24 -5.87
CA GLU A 42 13.47 -19.79 -7.15
C GLU A 42 12.04 -20.31 -7.05
N GLU A 43 11.70 -21.01 -5.96
CA GLU A 43 10.33 -21.44 -5.65
C GLU A 43 9.38 -20.25 -5.59
N GLY A 44 9.74 -19.21 -4.82
CA GLY A 44 8.94 -17.99 -4.74
C GLY A 44 8.79 -17.25 -6.07
N THR A 45 9.83 -17.29 -6.90
CA THR A 45 9.80 -16.76 -8.26
C THR A 45 8.80 -17.51 -9.13
N THR A 46 8.74 -18.82 -8.99
CA THR A 46 7.79 -19.69 -9.69
C THR A 46 6.36 -19.39 -9.25
N ILE A 47 6.10 -19.29 -7.94
CA ILE A 47 4.78 -18.93 -7.40
C ILE A 47 4.29 -17.60 -7.98
N TYR A 48 5.17 -16.59 -8.03
CA TYR A 48 4.84 -15.28 -8.58
C TYR A 48 4.61 -15.33 -10.10
N ALA A 49 5.51 -15.96 -10.86
CA ALA A 49 5.47 -15.96 -12.32
C ALA A 49 4.32 -16.81 -12.88
N GLU A 50 4.15 -18.02 -12.34
CA GLU A 50 3.12 -18.95 -12.80
C GLU A 50 1.74 -18.60 -12.29
N LYS A 51 1.63 -17.73 -11.28
CA LYS A 51 0.35 -17.28 -10.72
C LYS A 51 -0.55 -18.47 -10.37
N MET A 52 0.02 -19.46 -9.68
CA MET A 52 -0.57 -20.80 -9.50
C MET A 52 -2.04 -20.76 -9.07
N SER A 53 -2.37 -19.89 -8.11
CA SER A 53 -3.74 -19.69 -7.62
C SER A 53 -4.66 -18.92 -8.57
N LEU A 54 -4.15 -17.93 -9.32
CA LEU A 54 -4.95 -17.19 -10.30
C LEU A 54 -5.38 -18.11 -11.44
N ASN A 55 -4.49 -18.98 -11.91
CA ASN A 55 -4.78 -19.96 -12.97
C ASN A 55 -5.80 -21.02 -12.52
N LYS A 56 -5.96 -21.22 -11.20
CA LYS A 56 -7.00 -22.07 -10.61
C LYS A 56 -8.31 -21.32 -10.33
N GLY A 57 -8.46 -20.09 -10.82
CA GLY A 57 -9.69 -19.30 -10.71
C GLY A 57 -9.85 -18.53 -9.39
N LYS A 58 -8.82 -18.45 -8.54
CA LYS A 58 -8.89 -17.72 -7.25
C LYS A 58 -8.78 -16.19 -7.39
N GLY A 59 -8.59 -15.67 -8.60
CA GLY A 59 -8.46 -14.22 -8.88
C GLY A 59 -7.15 -13.58 -8.40
N THR A 60 -6.48 -14.14 -7.40
CA THR A 60 -5.25 -13.64 -6.76
C THR A 60 -4.47 -14.79 -6.05
N TRP A 61 -3.30 -14.49 -5.48
CA TRP A 61 -2.51 -15.43 -4.67
C TRP A 61 -3.15 -15.65 -3.29
N THR A 62 -2.89 -16.80 -2.66
CA THR A 62 -3.40 -17.10 -1.31
C THR A 62 -2.58 -16.39 -0.23
N PRO A 63 -3.10 -16.25 1.01
CA PRO A 63 -2.33 -15.71 2.12
C PRO A 63 -1.00 -16.44 2.36
N GLU A 64 -0.97 -17.77 2.19
CA GLU A 64 0.26 -18.57 2.34
C GLU A 64 1.28 -18.27 1.24
N GLU A 65 0.82 -18.07 0.00
CA GLU A 65 1.70 -17.65 -1.11
C GLU A 65 2.25 -16.24 -0.85
N TYR A 66 1.41 -15.32 -0.36
CA TYR A 66 1.85 -13.97 0.04
C TYR A 66 2.82 -13.97 1.22
N ASP A 67 2.73 -14.93 2.14
CA ASP A 67 3.61 -15.05 3.31
C ASP A 67 5.00 -15.62 2.94
N HIS A 68 5.10 -16.32 1.81
CA HIS A 68 6.33 -16.98 1.37
C HIS A 68 7.47 -15.99 1.09
N PRO A 69 8.62 -16.02 1.80
CA PRO A 69 9.67 -15.02 1.65
C PRO A 69 10.25 -14.88 0.23
N GLY A 70 10.35 -15.98 -0.53
CA GLY A 70 10.77 -15.91 -1.93
C GLY A 70 9.72 -15.26 -2.85
N PHE A 71 8.43 -15.43 -2.54
CA PHE A 71 7.37 -14.73 -3.27
C PHE A 71 7.46 -13.23 -2.96
N GLN A 72 7.58 -12.91 -1.66
CA GLN A 72 7.74 -11.53 -1.20
C GLN A 72 8.95 -10.88 -1.86
N ARG A 73 10.07 -11.59 -2.04
CA ARG A 73 11.25 -11.07 -2.75
C ARG A 73 10.89 -10.51 -4.13
N GLN A 74 10.16 -11.28 -4.93
CA GLN A 74 9.71 -10.86 -6.26
C GLN A 74 8.66 -9.75 -6.18
N TYR A 75 7.71 -9.89 -5.25
CA TYR A 75 6.70 -8.88 -5.02
C TYR A 75 7.34 -7.52 -4.70
N LEU A 76 8.28 -7.46 -3.74
CA LEU A 76 9.00 -6.26 -3.36
C LEU A 76 9.77 -5.67 -4.53
N HIS A 77 10.43 -6.50 -5.35
CA HIS A 77 11.18 -6.02 -6.51
C HIS A 77 10.28 -5.36 -7.56
N ILE A 78 9.12 -5.95 -7.88
CA ILE A 78 8.24 -5.46 -8.94
C ILE A 78 7.34 -4.35 -8.44
N LYS A 79 6.76 -4.53 -7.25
CA LYS A 79 5.76 -3.63 -6.67
C LYS A 79 6.37 -2.45 -5.94
N GLY A 80 7.64 -2.52 -5.50
CA GLY A 80 8.35 -1.36 -4.95
C GLY A 80 8.39 -0.19 -5.93
N PHE A 81 9.04 -0.39 -7.07
CA PHE A 81 9.19 0.68 -8.08
C PHE A 81 7.84 1.14 -8.64
N ARG A 82 6.97 0.18 -8.98
CA ARG A 82 5.65 0.49 -9.51
C ARG A 82 4.82 1.27 -8.50
N GLY A 83 4.72 0.77 -7.27
CA GLY A 83 3.93 1.37 -6.20
C GLY A 83 4.35 2.81 -5.94
N LEU A 84 5.65 3.08 -5.95
CA LEU A 84 6.15 4.44 -5.81
C LEU A 84 5.72 5.36 -6.95
N THR A 85 6.00 4.98 -8.19
CA THR A 85 5.72 5.87 -9.34
C THR A 85 4.22 6.13 -9.52
N GLU A 86 3.39 5.11 -9.34
CA GLU A 86 1.95 5.24 -9.52
C GLU A 86 1.29 5.99 -8.36
N ALA A 87 1.73 5.76 -7.12
CA ALA A 87 1.26 6.53 -5.96
C ALA A 87 1.70 8.00 -6.06
N TRP A 88 2.94 8.29 -6.49
CA TRP A 88 3.41 9.66 -6.65
C TRP A 88 2.53 10.43 -7.64
N SER A 89 2.30 9.85 -8.82
CA SER A 89 1.39 10.46 -9.81
C SER A 89 -0.06 10.57 -9.32
N LEU A 90 -0.52 9.66 -8.47
CA LEU A 90 -1.84 9.80 -7.84
C LEU A 90 -1.87 11.02 -6.92
N PHE A 91 -0.88 11.17 -6.04
CA PHE A 91 -0.80 12.30 -5.11
C PHE A 91 -0.67 13.64 -5.84
N GLU A 92 0.13 13.72 -6.90
CA GLU A 92 0.20 14.93 -7.74
C GLU A 92 -1.16 15.30 -8.35
N ARG A 93 -1.90 14.31 -8.87
CA ARG A 93 -3.23 14.56 -9.46
C ARG A 93 -4.23 15.06 -8.42
N VAL A 94 -4.34 14.40 -7.27
CA VAL A 94 -5.32 14.81 -6.25
C VAL A 94 -4.93 16.13 -5.58
N ALA A 95 -3.63 16.44 -5.49
CA ALA A 95 -3.15 17.75 -5.05
C ALA A 95 -3.55 18.84 -6.04
N ALA A 96 -3.43 18.60 -7.34
CA ALA A 96 -3.86 19.55 -8.37
C ALA A 96 -5.37 19.82 -8.36
N GLU A 97 -6.17 18.87 -7.86
CA GLU A 97 -7.61 19.02 -7.63
C GLU A 97 -7.95 19.69 -6.27
N GLY A 98 -6.94 20.10 -5.50
CA GLY A 98 -7.11 20.81 -4.24
C GLY A 98 -7.45 19.93 -3.03
N LEU A 99 -7.36 18.59 -3.15
CA LEU A 99 -7.70 17.66 -2.05
C LEU A 99 -6.88 17.92 -0.78
N PHE A 100 -5.66 18.44 -0.94
CA PHE A 100 -4.69 18.64 0.14
C PHE A 100 -4.62 20.09 0.65
N ASP A 101 -5.30 21.04 0.02
CA ASP A 101 -5.13 22.49 0.28
C ASP A 101 -5.30 22.83 1.77
N SER A 102 -6.33 22.29 2.41
CA SER A 102 -6.60 22.50 3.84
C SER A 102 -5.47 22.07 4.78
N HIS A 103 -4.62 21.11 4.39
CA HIS A 103 -3.52 20.61 5.22
C HIS A 103 -2.21 21.35 4.97
N LEU A 104 -2.06 21.94 3.80
CA LEU A 104 -0.92 22.80 3.49
C LEU A 104 -0.95 24.09 4.32
N GLU A 105 -2.12 24.46 4.85
CA GLU A 105 -2.35 25.71 5.57
C GLU A 105 -2.36 25.57 7.11
N CYS A 106 -2.78 24.41 7.66
CA CYS A 106 -3.20 24.32 9.06
C CYS A 106 -2.31 23.50 10.02
N GLY A 107 -1.21 22.88 9.56
CA GLY A 107 -0.32 22.11 10.46
C GLY A 107 -1.02 20.97 11.22
N GLU A 108 -2.14 20.48 10.70
CA GLU A 108 -2.87 19.33 11.26
C GLU A 108 -2.12 18.03 11.02
N VAL A 109 -2.26 17.06 11.92
CA VAL A 109 -1.75 15.70 11.69
C VAL A 109 -2.54 15.05 10.54
N ILE A 110 -1.85 14.64 9.48
CA ILE A 110 -2.42 13.86 8.38
C ILE A 110 -2.29 12.37 8.73
N ARG A 111 -3.42 11.68 8.89
CA ARG A 111 -3.45 10.22 9.07
C ARG A 111 -3.86 9.52 7.79
N ILE A 112 -3.04 8.60 7.31
CA ILE A 112 -3.29 7.85 6.08
C ILE A 112 -3.27 6.36 6.37
N ALA A 113 -4.36 5.67 6.01
CA ALA A 113 -4.49 4.23 6.11
C ALA A 113 -4.46 3.59 4.72
N SER A 114 -3.63 2.57 4.50
CA SER A 114 -3.64 1.77 3.27
C SER A 114 -4.34 0.44 3.48
N ILE A 115 -5.39 0.19 2.70
CA ILE A 115 -6.17 -1.05 2.68
C ILE A 115 -5.51 -2.04 1.72
N CYS A 116 -5.23 -3.26 2.21
CA CYS A 116 -4.40 -4.24 1.51
C CYS A 116 -3.01 -3.66 1.18
N GLY A 117 -2.43 -2.96 2.16
CA GLY A 117 -1.23 -2.14 1.95
C GLY A 117 0.06 -2.94 1.73
N GLY A 118 0.07 -4.24 2.02
CA GLY A 118 1.25 -5.09 1.91
C GLY A 118 2.50 -4.41 2.49
N PRO A 119 3.59 -4.26 1.71
CA PRO A 119 4.82 -3.63 2.18
C PRO A 119 4.72 -2.11 2.40
N GLY A 120 3.65 -1.43 1.98
CA GLY A 120 3.39 -0.02 2.28
C GLY A 120 4.16 1.02 1.44
N TYR A 121 4.55 0.67 0.20
CA TYR A 121 5.31 1.60 -0.65
C TYR A 121 4.51 2.85 -1.05
N GLU A 122 3.20 2.74 -1.20
CA GLU A 122 2.30 3.88 -1.44
C GLU A 122 2.26 4.83 -0.23
N LEU A 123 2.34 4.30 0.99
CA LEU A 123 2.42 5.11 2.21
C LEU A 123 3.79 5.77 2.36
N LEU A 124 4.88 5.06 2.03
CA LEU A 124 6.22 5.66 1.96
C LEU A 124 6.23 6.82 0.95
N THR A 125 5.53 6.65 -0.16
CA THR A 125 5.41 7.69 -1.19
C THR A 125 4.60 8.88 -0.67
N ALA A 126 3.50 8.63 0.05
CA ALA A 126 2.72 9.67 0.72
C ALA A 126 3.60 10.48 1.69
N LYS A 127 4.42 9.79 2.49
CA LYS A 127 5.40 10.41 3.38
C LYS A 127 6.27 11.41 2.65
N TRP A 128 6.90 10.98 1.55
CA TRP A 128 7.83 11.82 0.79
C TRP A 128 7.12 12.95 0.06
N PHE A 129 5.90 12.73 -0.38
CA PHE A 129 5.07 13.76 -0.99
C PHE A 129 4.80 14.89 0.01
N PHE A 130 4.29 14.56 1.21
CA PHE A 130 4.00 15.57 2.23
C PHE A 130 5.27 16.19 2.82
N GLU A 131 6.37 15.44 2.97
CA GLU A 131 7.68 16.02 3.35
C GLU A 131 8.13 17.12 2.36
N LYS A 132 7.85 16.94 1.06
CA LYS A 132 8.25 17.89 0.01
C LYS A 132 7.30 19.09 -0.08
N PHE A 133 5.99 18.85 -0.09
CA PHE A 133 4.99 19.87 -0.41
C PHE A 133 4.30 20.48 0.82
N ALA A 134 4.41 19.83 1.98
CA ALA A 134 3.85 20.26 3.26
C ALA A 134 4.89 20.14 4.40
N PRO A 135 6.07 20.77 4.27
CA PRO A 135 7.14 20.59 5.25
C PRO A 135 6.69 21.08 6.64
N GLY A 136 6.88 20.23 7.65
CA GLY A 136 6.46 20.50 9.03
C GLY A 136 5.09 19.94 9.40
N THR A 137 4.35 19.37 8.43
CA THR A 137 3.13 18.62 8.71
C THR A 137 3.46 17.22 9.22
N ASP A 138 2.87 16.84 10.35
CA ASP A 138 3.00 15.49 10.89
C ASP A 138 2.15 14.51 10.06
N VAL A 139 2.77 13.42 9.62
CA VAL A 139 2.09 12.37 8.84
C VAL A 139 2.19 11.05 9.57
N GLU A 140 1.03 10.50 9.96
CA GLU A 140 0.92 9.15 10.53
C GLU A 140 0.44 8.17 9.46
N LEU A 141 1.13 7.03 9.34
CA LEU A 141 0.92 6.06 8.28
C LEU A 141 0.58 4.70 8.86
N ILE A 142 -0.52 4.11 8.40
CA ILE A 142 -1.02 2.81 8.85
C ILE A 142 -1.21 1.89 7.64
N SER A 143 -0.43 0.81 7.55
CA SER A 143 -0.64 -0.25 6.56
C SER A 143 -1.52 -1.34 7.17
N LEU A 144 -2.63 -1.66 6.51
CA LEU A 144 -3.52 -2.76 6.89
C LEU A 144 -3.44 -3.88 5.86
N ASP A 145 -3.12 -5.09 6.31
CA ASP A 145 -3.07 -6.27 5.44
C ASP A 145 -3.39 -7.54 6.23
N SER A 146 -3.92 -8.57 5.56
CA SER A 146 -4.26 -9.83 6.22
C SER A 146 -3.03 -10.69 6.50
N VAL A 147 -1.93 -10.46 5.78
CA VAL A 147 -0.67 -11.20 5.90
C VAL A 147 0.26 -10.47 6.85
N ALA A 148 0.37 -10.97 8.08
CA ALA A 148 1.11 -10.33 9.17
C ALA A 148 2.58 -10.02 8.83
N SER A 149 3.17 -10.84 7.96
CA SER A 149 4.61 -10.78 7.77
C SER A 149 5.09 -9.57 6.95
N TRP A 150 4.17 -8.80 6.36
CA TRP A 150 4.50 -7.49 5.79
C TRP A 150 5.01 -6.48 6.82
N GLU A 151 4.64 -6.64 8.10
CA GLU A 151 5.06 -5.78 9.21
C GLU A 151 6.58 -5.57 9.26
N ALA A 152 7.34 -6.64 8.96
CA ALA A 152 8.80 -6.60 8.97
C ALA A 152 9.37 -5.57 7.98
N TYR A 153 8.64 -5.21 6.93
CA TYR A 153 9.07 -4.24 5.93
C TYR A 153 8.49 -2.85 6.20
N THR A 154 7.20 -2.75 6.55
CA THR A 154 6.56 -1.47 6.89
C THR A 154 7.27 -0.79 8.06
N SER A 155 7.71 -1.57 9.06
CA SER A 155 8.44 -1.06 10.22
C SER A 155 9.76 -0.38 9.84
N LEU A 156 10.48 -0.89 8.83
CA LEU A 156 11.71 -0.27 8.32
C LEU A 156 11.46 1.09 7.66
N MET A 157 10.24 1.31 7.17
CA MET A 157 9.81 2.54 6.53
C MET A 157 9.16 3.52 7.53
N GLY A 158 9.07 3.14 8.81
CA GLY A 158 8.40 3.92 9.85
C GLY A 158 6.88 3.95 9.69
N ILE A 159 6.30 2.89 9.13
CA ILE A 159 4.86 2.73 8.91
C ILE A 159 4.32 1.75 9.95
N ARG A 160 3.27 2.15 10.67
CA ARG A 160 2.56 1.24 11.58
C ARG A 160 1.86 0.16 10.77
N PHE A 161 1.99 -1.09 11.21
CA PHE A 161 1.25 -2.20 10.62
C PHE A 161 0.05 -2.60 11.50
N VAL A 162 -1.03 -3.01 10.87
CA VAL A 162 -2.19 -3.64 11.52
C VAL A 162 -2.58 -4.86 10.71
N GLN A 163 -2.56 -6.04 11.32
CA GLN A 163 -3.11 -7.23 10.67
C GLN A 163 -4.63 -7.13 10.63
N TRP A 164 -5.21 -7.08 9.43
CA TRP A 164 -6.64 -6.86 9.26
C TRP A 164 -7.14 -7.41 7.92
N ASP A 165 -8.37 -7.94 7.93
CA ASP A 165 -9.06 -8.43 6.74
C ASP A 165 -10.09 -7.39 6.27
N ALA A 166 -9.90 -6.88 5.05
CA ALA A 166 -10.76 -5.86 4.48
C ALA A 166 -12.24 -6.26 4.41
N THR A 167 -12.53 -7.55 4.33
CA THR A 167 -13.90 -8.07 4.25
C THR A 167 -14.65 -8.02 5.58
N THR A 168 -13.93 -7.84 6.70
CA THR A 168 -14.55 -7.75 8.03
C THR A 168 -15.12 -6.38 8.36
N GLY A 169 -14.79 -5.35 7.56
CA GLY A 169 -15.18 -3.97 7.85
C GLY A 169 -14.41 -3.39 9.04
N GLY A 170 -14.95 -2.32 9.66
CA GLY A 170 -14.41 -1.79 10.91
C GLY A 170 -13.01 -1.16 10.82
N LEU A 171 -12.67 -0.53 9.69
CA LEU A 171 -11.33 0.01 9.45
C LEU A 171 -10.84 0.96 10.57
N LEU A 172 -11.69 1.87 11.04
CA LEU A 172 -11.31 2.82 12.09
C LEU A 172 -11.01 2.13 13.42
N GLU A 173 -11.84 1.15 13.81
CA GLU A 173 -11.62 0.34 15.01
C GLU A 173 -10.28 -0.42 14.91
N ALA A 174 -9.99 -1.04 13.76
CA ALA A 174 -8.72 -1.71 13.51
C ALA A 174 -7.52 -0.76 13.63
N CYS A 175 -7.69 0.50 13.23
CA CYS A 175 -6.67 1.54 13.38
C CYS A 175 -6.59 2.10 14.81
N GLY A 176 -7.57 1.83 15.68
CA GLY A 176 -7.71 2.49 16.98
C GLY A 176 -8.08 3.97 16.86
N LEU A 177 -8.90 4.31 15.87
CA LEU A 177 -9.31 5.67 15.53
C LEU A 177 -10.82 5.86 15.71
N GLU A 178 -11.19 7.08 16.07
CA GLU A 178 -12.57 7.57 16.08
C GLU A 178 -12.94 8.24 14.75
N PRO A 179 -14.23 8.38 14.43
CA PRO A 179 -14.69 9.18 13.29
C PRO A 179 -14.05 10.58 13.25
N GLY A 180 -13.57 10.98 12.08
CA GLY A 180 -12.87 12.25 11.84
C GLY A 180 -11.37 12.24 12.14
N GLN A 181 -10.82 11.16 12.72
CA GLN A 181 -9.38 11.08 12.99
C GLN A 181 -8.54 10.54 11.83
N LEU A 182 -9.16 9.75 10.93
CA LEU A 182 -8.53 9.29 9.69
C LEU A 182 -8.73 10.33 8.60
N THR A 183 -7.64 10.83 8.00
CA THR A 183 -7.70 11.86 6.96
C THR A 183 -7.98 11.25 5.59
N TYR A 184 -7.17 10.26 5.20
CA TYR A 184 -7.23 9.63 3.88
C TYR A 184 -7.14 8.11 3.98
N ALA A 185 -7.87 7.42 3.12
CA ALA A 185 -7.71 6.00 2.88
C ALA A 185 -7.12 5.77 1.49
N VAL A 186 -6.21 4.81 1.36
CA VAL A 186 -5.57 4.42 0.09
C VAL A 186 -5.91 2.97 -0.21
N VAL A 187 -6.22 2.68 -1.48
CA VAL A 187 -6.35 1.31 -2.00
C VAL A 187 -5.44 1.18 -3.22
N SER A 188 -4.36 0.41 -3.12
CA SER A 188 -3.36 0.24 -4.18
C SER A 188 -3.32 -1.21 -4.64
N TYR A 189 -3.91 -1.52 -5.79
CA TYR A 189 -4.05 -2.89 -6.31
C TYR A 189 -4.77 -3.87 -5.36
N GLY A 190 -5.53 -3.34 -4.41
CA GLY A 190 -6.24 -4.10 -3.39
C GLY A 190 -7.66 -4.49 -3.78
N MET A 191 -8.22 -3.91 -4.86
CA MET A 191 -9.65 -4.08 -5.19
C MET A 191 -10.04 -5.52 -5.57
N VAL A 192 -9.08 -6.37 -5.92
CA VAL A 192 -9.35 -7.81 -6.09
C VAL A 192 -9.75 -8.49 -4.78
N HIS A 193 -9.29 -7.96 -3.64
CA HIS A 193 -9.63 -8.42 -2.29
C HIS A 193 -10.70 -7.55 -1.64
N ALA A 194 -10.63 -6.24 -1.85
CA ALA A 194 -11.45 -5.23 -1.18
C ALA A 194 -12.52 -4.59 -2.09
N GLY A 195 -12.92 -5.29 -3.15
CA GLY A 195 -13.93 -4.82 -4.11
C GLY A 195 -15.32 -5.44 -3.92
N THR A 196 -15.59 -6.08 -2.78
CA THR A 196 -16.91 -6.68 -2.49
C THR A 196 -17.93 -5.62 -2.09
N ASP A 197 -19.23 -5.91 -2.20
CA ASP A 197 -20.29 -4.98 -1.80
C ASP A 197 -20.14 -4.50 -0.35
N ALA A 198 -19.75 -5.40 0.56
CA ALA A 198 -19.46 -5.04 1.95
C ALA A 198 -18.29 -4.04 2.10
N CYS A 199 -17.24 -4.19 1.30
CA CYS A 199 -16.13 -3.22 1.30
C CYS A 199 -16.58 -1.87 0.75
N LEU A 200 -17.45 -1.86 -0.25
CA LEU A 200 -18.00 -0.62 -0.82
C LEU A 200 -18.89 0.11 0.17
N ASP A 201 -19.72 -0.61 0.92
CA ASP A 201 -20.53 -0.03 1.99
C ASP A 201 -19.63 0.60 3.07
N MET A 202 -18.55 -0.08 3.45
CA MET A 202 -17.55 0.49 4.35
C MET A 202 -16.90 1.76 3.76
N TYR A 203 -16.54 1.77 2.48
CA TYR A 203 -15.97 2.95 1.82
C TYR A 203 -16.94 4.14 1.79
N ARG A 204 -18.22 3.89 1.53
CA ARG A 204 -19.26 4.92 1.61
C ARG A 204 -19.38 5.47 3.03
N ALA A 205 -19.43 4.60 4.04
CA ALA A 205 -19.48 5.03 5.44
C ALA A 205 -18.25 5.87 5.83
N LEU A 206 -17.04 5.49 5.40
CA LEU A 206 -15.82 6.25 5.64
C LEU A 206 -15.94 7.69 5.13
N LEU A 207 -16.42 7.86 3.89
CA LEU A 207 -16.53 9.15 3.21
C LEU A 207 -17.71 10.00 3.70
N GLN A 208 -18.87 9.38 3.96
CA GLN A 208 -20.12 10.10 4.22
C GLN A 208 -20.42 10.29 5.71
N GLU A 209 -19.98 9.35 6.55
CA GLU A 209 -20.38 9.28 7.96
C GLU A 209 -19.21 9.42 8.92
N GLN A 210 -18.03 8.91 8.54
CA GLN A 210 -16.88 8.81 9.44
C GLN A 210 -15.79 9.86 9.21
N GLY A 211 -16.05 10.85 8.34
CA GLY A 211 -15.21 12.03 8.20
C GLY A 211 -13.89 11.83 7.45
N VAL A 212 -13.72 10.73 6.72
CA VAL A 212 -12.57 10.54 5.83
C VAL A 212 -12.71 11.47 4.63
N ARG A 213 -11.69 12.29 4.38
CA ARG A 213 -11.73 13.36 3.36
C ARG A 213 -11.56 12.83 1.94
N GLY A 214 -10.97 11.66 1.77
CA GLY A 214 -10.80 11.06 0.46
C GLY A 214 -10.38 9.59 0.51
N LEU A 215 -10.85 8.85 -0.51
CA LEU A 215 -10.43 7.49 -0.83
C LEU A 215 -9.61 7.53 -2.11
N LEU A 216 -8.30 7.31 -2.01
CA LEU A 216 -7.37 7.40 -3.11
C LEU A 216 -7.10 5.99 -3.66
N VAL A 217 -7.54 5.74 -4.89
CA VAL A 217 -7.51 4.40 -5.49
C VAL A 217 -6.53 4.36 -6.66
N THR A 218 -5.60 3.41 -6.63
CA THR A 218 -4.74 3.06 -7.77
C THR A 218 -5.02 1.65 -8.22
N GLU A 219 -5.53 1.51 -9.44
CA GLU A 219 -5.90 0.23 -10.03
C GLU A 219 -5.60 0.16 -11.52
N ARG A 220 -5.38 -1.06 -12.03
CA ARG A 220 -5.15 -1.31 -13.48
C ARG A 220 -6.43 -1.27 -14.30
N ASN A 221 -7.56 -1.61 -13.71
CA ASN A 221 -8.82 -1.77 -14.41
C ASN A 221 -9.70 -0.54 -14.19
N GLN A 222 -9.91 0.23 -15.25
CA GLN A 222 -10.75 1.44 -15.22
C GLN A 222 -12.25 1.16 -15.01
N ARG A 223 -12.70 -0.08 -15.19
CA ARG A 223 -14.10 -0.51 -14.99
C ARG A 223 -14.16 -1.59 -13.93
N LEU A 224 -13.92 -1.20 -12.70
CA LEU A 224 -14.30 -2.01 -11.56
C LEU A 224 -15.74 -1.65 -11.24
N ARG A 225 -16.67 -2.60 -11.39
CA ARG A 225 -18.08 -2.42 -10.96
C ARG A 225 -18.18 -1.87 -9.54
N ALA A 226 -17.19 -2.21 -8.72
CA ALA A 226 -17.03 -1.72 -7.37
C ALA A 226 -16.94 -0.18 -7.29
N LEU A 227 -16.24 0.47 -8.22
CA LEU A 227 -16.12 1.93 -8.24
C LEU A 227 -17.39 2.63 -8.77
N ASP A 228 -18.15 1.98 -9.67
CA ASP A 228 -19.44 2.51 -10.14
C ASP A 228 -20.43 2.69 -8.97
N GLY A 229 -20.32 1.84 -7.93
CA GLY A 229 -21.14 1.94 -6.72
C GLY A 229 -20.78 3.12 -5.81
N LEU A 230 -19.56 3.65 -5.85
CA LEU A 230 -19.14 4.76 -4.98
C LEU A 230 -19.57 6.13 -5.51
N ALA A 231 -19.88 6.23 -6.80
CA ALA A 231 -20.28 7.47 -7.46
C ALA A 231 -21.81 7.71 -7.48
N ALA A 232 -22.59 6.77 -6.93
CA ALA A 232 -24.06 6.83 -6.84
C ALA A 232 -24.50 7.18 -5.41
#